data_AF-A0A6P0PWB4-F1
#
_entry.id   AF-A0A6P0PWB4-F1
#
_cell.length_a   1.000
_cell.length_b   1.000
_cell.length_c   1.000
_cell.angle_alpha   90.00
_cell.angle_beta   90.00
_cell.angle_gamma   90.00
#
_symmetry.space_group_name_H-M   'P 1'
#
loop_
_entity.id
_entity.type
_entity.pdbx_description
1 polymer ?
#
loop_
_entity_poly.entity_id
_entity_poly.type
_entity_poly.pdbx_seq_one_letter_code
_entity_poly.pdbx_strand_id
1 'polypeptide(L)'
;MTTLSTIDKSSTPKNLILWTANTFANGLPTVTFNEVMSESRGLKKWLENIACYGLGMVSNTPPNRESTRALIERVAYIRMDIFGGFADSDTSEPHADSAYSNGYLAAHTDGTYSYDPPGLIVFHVLDRDYIGGESIFIDGFYAAQTLRESSPDAFSLLTKVDMPGHYLEVDTHLETRQPLIKLDAENQVKRIRFNHMDRAPFYWGEQTTQVYEALWEWRKIIDDPANQYRFRLTPGNVLLFDNWRLLHGRLAYEGERRMVNCYLNMEDFESRLRILRTNT
;
A
#
# COMPACT_ATOMS: atom_id res chain seq x y z
N MET A 1 35.10 -14.24 1.29
CA MET A 1 34.27 -14.37 2.51
C MET A 1 34.36 -13.06 3.26
N THR A 2 33.39 -12.17 3.05
CA THR A 2 33.32 -10.88 3.75
C THR A 2 32.65 -11.13 5.10
N THR A 3 33.33 -10.80 6.19
CA THR A 3 32.90 -11.06 7.56
C THR A 3 31.61 -10.28 7.89
N LEU A 4 30.53 -11.01 8.19
CA LEU A 4 29.18 -10.53 8.57
C LEU A 4 29.11 -9.87 9.97
N SER A 5 30.22 -9.36 10.51
CA SER A 5 30.38 -9.16 11.97
C SER A 5 29.74 -7.92 12.57
N THR A 6 28.93 -7.14 11.84
CA THR A 6 28.29 -5.91 12.38
C THR A 6 26.85 -5.67 11.93
N ILE A 7 26.07 -6.72 11.62
CA ILE A 7 24.65 -6.54 11.30
C ILE A 7 23.89 -6.23 12.61
N ASP A 8 23.41 -4.99 12.73
CA ASP A 8 22.43 -4.58 13.75
C ASP A 8 21.19 -5.49 13.61
N LYS A 9 20.90 -6.26 14.66
CA LYS A 9 19.78 -7.22 14.70
C LYS A 9 18.44 -6.54 15.01
N SER A 10 18.39 -5.23 15.22
CA SER A 10 17.12 -4.55 15.48
C SER A 10 16.25 -4.55 14.20
N SER A 11 15.09 -5.18 14.28
CA SER A 11 14.14 -5.35 13.17
C SER A 11 13.23 -4.13 12.94
N THR A 12 13.16 -3.20 13.88
CA THR A 12 12.25 -2.06 13.81
C THR A 12 12.87 -0.92 12.99
N PRO A 13 12.16 -0.32 12.01
CA PRO A 13 12.59 0.92 11.38
C PRO A 13 12.76 1.98 12.47
N LYS A 14 13.99 2.46 12.70
CA LYS A 14 14.28 3.44 13.77
C LYS A 14 13.52 4.78 13.63
N ASN A 15 12.82 5.01 12.51
CA ASN A 15 12.19 6.29 12.15
C ASN A 15 10.82 6.13 11.44
N LEU A 16 9.93 5.22 11.88
CA LEU A 16 8.54 5.23 11.36
C LEU A 16 7.83 6.52 11.82
N ILE A 17 7.24 7.28 10.89
CA ILE A 17 6.51 8.52 11.17
C ILE A 17 5.05 8.33 10.81
N LEU A 18 4.16 8.40 11.79
CA LEU A 18 2.71 8.43 11.56
C LEU A 18 2.30 9.80 10.98
N TRP A 19 1.36 9.82 10.04
CA TRP A 19 1.02 11.05 9.32
C TRP A 19 -0.46 11.24 9.00
N THR A 20 -0.81 12.49 8.72
CA THR A 20 -2.11 12.93 8.17
C THR A 20 -1.88 13.68 6.86
N ALA A 21 -2.95 14.16 6.21
CA ALA A 21 -2.83 14.86 4.92
C ALA A 21 -1.88 16.07 4.99
N ASN A 22 -1.85 16.77 6.13
CA ASN A 22 -1.04 17.97 6.33
C ASN A 22 0.47 17.68 6.35
N THR A 23 0.90 16.44 6.66
CA THR A 23 2.32 16.06 6.69
C THR A 23 3.00 16.28 5.33
N PHE A 24 2.24 16.15 4.23
CA PHE A 24 2.74 16.31 2.87
C PHE A 24 2.25 17.60 2.20
N ALA A 25 1.96 18.66 2.98
CA ALA A 25 1.59 19.96 2.44
C ALA A 25 2.65 20.53 1.45
N ASN A 26 3.93 20.16 1.65
CA ASN A 26 5.04 20.53 0.77
C ASN A 26 5.38 19.46 -0.29
N GLY A 27 4.49 18.50 -0.51
CA GLY A 27 4.67 17.39 -1.45
C GLY A 27 5.29 16.15 -0.82
N LEU A 28 5.29 15.06 -1.61
CA LEU A 28 5.83 13.77 -1.20
C LEU A 28 7.36 13.75 -1.22
N PRO A 29 7.99 12.97 -0.33
CA PRO A 29 9.42 12.73 -0.39
C PRO A 29 9.77 12.06 -1.73
N THR A 30 10.53 12.78 -2.55
CA THR A 30 10.80 12.44 -3.94
C THR A 30 12.31 12.32 -4.20
N VAL A 31 12.70 11.33 -5.00
CA VAL A 31 14.06 11.14 -5.53
C VAL A 31 13.97 11.06 -7.06
N THR A 32 15.00 11.45 -7.79
CA THR A 32 14.97 11.35 -9.26
C THR A 32 15.35 9.95 -9.74
N PHE A 33 14.84 9.54 -10.90
CA PHE A 33 15.18 8.27 -11.54
C PHE A 33 16.69 8.09 -11.68
N ASN A 34 17.39 9.13 -12.16
CA ASN A 34 18.84 9.09 -12.32
C ASN A 34 19.57 8.81 -10.99
N GLU A 35 19.20 9.49 -9.90
CA GLU A 35 19.80 9.25 -8.58
C GLU A 35 19.59 7.80 -8.10
N VAL A 36 18.41 7.22 -8.34
CA VAL A 36 18.11 5.84 -7.94
C VAL A 36 18.89 4.83 -8.80
N MET A 37 19.06 5.10 -10.08
CA MET A 37 19.72 4.18 -11.03
C MET A 37 21.25 4.25 -10.95
N SER A 38 21.84 5.43 -10.74
CA SER A 38 23.30 5.61 -10.74
C SER A 38 23.95 5.34 -9.39
N GLU A 39 23.27 5.59 -8.27
CA GLU A 39 23.89 5.62 -6.95
C GLU A 39 23.14 4.75 -5.93
N SER A 40 23.90 4.01 -5.10
CA SER A 40 23.33 3.32 -3.93
C SER A 40 22.70 4.30 -2.93
N ARG A 41 23.18 5.55 -2.89
CA ARG A 41 22.65 6.60 -2.01
C ARG A 41 21.25 7.04 -2.40
N GLY A 42 20.98 7.23 -3.70
CA GLY A 42 19.64 7.59 -4.19
C GLY A 42 18.63 6.49 -3.91
N LEU A 43 18.99 5.23 -4.21
CA LEU A 43 18.17 4.07 -3.87
C LEU A 43 17.92 3.98 -2.36
N LYS A 44 18.95 4.11 -1.52
CA LYS A 44 18.80 4.13 -0.06
C LYS A 44 17.83 5.21 0.39
N LYS A 45 17.99 6.45 -0.09
CA LYS A 45 17.10 7.57 0.25
C LYS A 45 15.65 7.26 -0.10
N TRP A 46 15.39 6.68 -1.28
CA TRP A 46 14.03 6.29 -1.67
C TRP A 46 13.44 5.21 -0.76
N LEU A 47 14.19 4.15 -0.45
CA LEU A 47 13.71 3.08 0.45
C LEU A 47 13.55 3.55 1.90
N GLU A 48 14.38 4.47 2.38
CA GLU A 48 14.21 5.11 3.69
C GLU A 48 12.93 5.95 3.75
N ASN A 49 12.57 6.66 2.66
CA ASN A 49 11.30 7.40 2.60
C ASN A 49 10.11 6.44 2.76
N ILE A 50 10.14 5.29 2.07
CA ILE A 50 9.10 4.26 2.17
C ILE A 50 9.07 3.66 3.57
N ALA A 51 10.21 3.33 4.17
CA ALA A 51 10.24 2.79 5.54
C ALA A 51 9.75 3.80 6.60
N CYS A 52 9.96 5.10 6.37
CA CYS A 52 9.55 6.18 7.26
C CYS A 52 8.06 6.47 7.13
N TYR A 53 7.59 6.73 5.91
CA TYR A 53 6.25 7.24 5.63
C TYR A 53 5.29 6.18 5.06
N GLY A 54 5.76 4.99 4.71
CA GLY A 54 4.96 4.00 3.99
C GLY A 54 4.83 4.28 2.49
N LEU A 55 5.39 5.37 1.96
CA LEU A 55 5.42 5.65 0.52
C LEU A 55 6.62 6.51 0.10
N GLY A 56 7.00 6.43 -1.17
CA GLY A 56 8.04 7.25 -1.75
C GLY A 56 7.92 7.38 -3.27
N MET A 57 8.23 8.56 -3.79
CA MET A 57 8.10 8.88 -5.21
C MET A 57 9.46 8.89 -5.92
N VAL A 58 9.49 8.37 -7.15
CA VAL A 58 10.60 8.55 -8.09
C VAL A 58 10.13 9.37 -9.29
N SER A 59 10.68 10.57 -9.45
CA SER A 59 10.35 11.48 -10.56
C SER A 59 11.30 11.32 -11.74
N ASN A 60 10.90 11.84 -12.90
CA ASN A 60 11.66 11.78 -14.15
C ASN A 60 12.00 10.34 -14.61
N THR A 61 11.16 9.37 -14.26
CA THR A 61 11.24 8.03 -14.84
C THR A 61 10.69 8.10 -16.27
N PRO A 62 11.35 7.56 -17.29
CA PRO A 62 10.73 7.50 -18.62
C PRO A 62 9.39 6.75 -18.55
N PRO A 63 8.29 7.28 -19.13
CA PRO A 63 6.95 6.70 -19.02
C PRO A 63 6.79 5.47 -19.92
N ASN A 64 7.56 4.43 -19.64
CA ASN A 64 7.51 3.14 -20.31
C ASN A 64 7.69 1.98 -19.33
N ARG A 65 7.28 0.79 -19.75
CA ARG A 65 7.31 -0.43 -18.93
C ARG A 65 8.74 -0.80 -18.54
N GLU A 66 9.69 -0.65 -19.47
CA GLU A 66 11.07 -1.10 -19.33
C GLU A 66 11.78 -0.33 -18.22
N SER A 67 11.61 1.00 -18.19
CA SER A 67 12.21 1.87 -17.16
C SER A 67 11.56 1.63 -15.80
N THR A 68 10.26 1.37 -15.78
CA THR A 68 9.53 0.99 -14.56
C THR A 68 10.09 -0.32 -14.00
N ARG A 69 10.17 -1.37 -14.84
CA ARG A 69 10.73 -2.66 -14.43
C ARG A 69 12.16 -2.52 -13.91
N ALA A 70 13.02 -1.83 -14.65
CA ALA A 70 14.41 -1.61 -14.26
C ALA A 70 14.53 -0.88 -12.92
N LEU A 71 13.67 0.11 -12.65
CA LEU A 71 13.61 0.81 -11.37
C LEU A 71 13.20 -0.13 -10.23
N ILE A 72 12.15 -0.92 -10.43
CA ILE A 72 11.61 -1.82 -9.40
C ILE A 72 12.59 -2.96 -9.09
N GLU A 73 13.28 -3.49 -10.10
CA GLU A 73 14.30 -4.54 -9.94
C GLU A 73 15.56 -4.05 -9.18
N ARG A 74 15.75 -2.72 -9.00
CA ARG A 74 16.77 -2.19 -8.07
C ARG A 74 16.42 -2.46 -6.61
N VAL A 75 15.13 -2.64 -6.31
CA VAL A 75 14.60 -2.92 -4.97
C VAL A 75 14.58 -4.42 -4.73
N ALA A 76 13.81 -5.16 -5.53
CA ALA A 76 13.59 -6.60 -5.40
C ALA A 76 13.02 -7.17 -6.70
N TYR A 77 12.87 -8.50 -6.79
CA TYR A 77 12.13 -9.11 -7.89
C TYR A 77 10.64 -8.74 -7.82
N ILE A 78 9.99 -8.72 -8.99
CA ILE A 78 8.55 -8.48 -9.11
C ILE A 78 7.80 -9.75 -8.69
N ARG A 79 6.89 -9.62 -7.71
CA ARG A 79 6.06 -10.73 -7.21
C ARG A 79 5.03 -11.12 -8.28
N MET A 80 4.94 -12.42 -8.55
CA MET A 80 3.82 -12.99 -9.32
C MET A 80 2.62 -13.26 -8.40
N ASP A 81 1.42 -12.94 -8.88
CA ASP A 81 0.16 -13.33 -8.26
C ASP A 81 -0.86 -13.81 -9.31
N ILE A 82 -2.13 -13.87 -8.92
CA ILE A 82 -3.23 -14.32 -9.78
C ILE A 82 -3.54 -13.37 -10.95
N PHE A 83 -3.10 -12.11 -10.88
CA PHE A 83 -3.22 -11.11 -11.95
C PHE A 83 -1.96 -11.05 -12.83
N GLY A 84 -0.96 -11.88 -12.52
CA GLY A 84 0.34 -11.90 -13.19
C GLY A 84 1.42 -11.22 -12.34
N GLY A 85 2.49 -10.76 -12.98
CA GLY A 85 3.59 -10.09 -12.26
C GLY A 85 3.65 -8.59 -12.51
N PHE A 86 3.36 -8.17 -13.74
CA PHE A 86 3.60 -6.81 -14.19
C PHE A 86 2.48 -6.36 -15.12
N ALA A 87 1.41 -5.87 -14.51
CA ALA A 87 0.24 -5.39 -15.20
C ALA A 87 0.56 -4.07 -15.91
N ASP A 88 0.11 -3.97 -17.15
CA ASP A 88 0.12 -2.75 -17.96
C ASP A 88 -1.31 -2.62 -18.47
N SER A 89 -2.11 -1.99 -17.62
CA SER A 89 -3.56 -1.92 -17.79
C SER A 89 -3.91 -0.63 -18.51
N ASP A 90 -4.77 -0.78 -19.51
CA ASP A 90 -5.54 0.30 -20.10
C ASP A 90 -7.00 0.11 -19.70
N THR A 91 -7.69 1.20 -19.36
CA THR A 91 -9.09 1.19 -18.92
C THR A 91 -10.08 1.03 -20.07
N SER A 92 -9.59 0.82 -21.30
CA SER A 92 -10.38 0.53 -22.49
C SER A 92 -10.92 -0.91 -22.54
N GLU A 93 -10.39 -1.83 -21.71
CA GLU A 93 -10.81 -3.24 -21.69
C GLU A 93 -11.78 -3.55 -20.52
N PRO A 94 -12.91 -4.26 -20.76
CA PRO A 94 -13.83 -4.64 -19.69
C PRO A 94 -13.17 -5.63 -18.70
N HIS A 95 -13.20 -5.31 -17.40
CA HIS A 95 -12.77 -6.22 -16.32
C HIS A 95 -13.82 -6.27 -15.21
N ALA A 96 -13.92 -7.40 -14.50
CA ALA A 96 -14.83 -7.56 -13.36
C ALA A 96 -14.34 -6.83 -12.09
N ASP A 97 -13.08 -6.40 -12.08
CA ASP A 97 -12.45 -5.73 -10.94
C ASP A 97 -12.66 -4.22 -11.04
N SER A 98 -13.20 -3.65 -9.97
CA SER A 98 -13.45 -2.22 -9.80
C SER A 98 -12.23 -1.33 -10.06
N ALA A 99 -11.01 -1.86 -9.89
CA ALA A 99 -9.74 -1.17 -10.19
C ALA A 99 -9.61 -0.75 -11.67
N TYR A 100 -10.28 -1.47 -12.58
CA TYR A 100 -10.28 -1.22 -14.03
C TYR A 100 -11.47 -0.38 -14.50
N SER A 101 -12.34 0.06 -13.59
CA SER A 101 -13.40 1.03 -13.89
C SER A 101 -12.87 2.46 -13.80
N ASN A 102 -13.69 3.44 -14.22
CA ASN A 102 -13.43 4.89 -14.07
C ASN A 102 -14.12 5.51 -12.84
N GLY A 103 -14.95 4.75 -12.11
CA GLY A 103 -15.71 5.21 -10.94
C GLY A 103 -14.88 5.40 -9.67
N TYR A 104 -15.40 6.08 -8.65
CA TYR A 104 -14.69 6.25 -7.36
C TYR A 104 -14.27 4.90 -6.77
N LEU A 105 -13.02 4.81 -6.30
CA LEU A 105 -12.50 3.64 -5.60
C LEU A 105 -12.16 4.04 -4.17
N ALA A 106 -12.95 3.53 -3.22
CA ALA A 106 -12.76 3.85 -1.80
C ALA A 106 -11.42 3.34 -1.28
N ALA A 107 -10.90 3.98 -0.24
CA ALA A 107 -9.62 3.61 0.34
C ALA A 107 -9.61 2.17 0.87
N HIS A 108 -8.63 1.37 0.46
CA HIS A 108 -8.48 -0.04 0.79
C HIS A 108 -7.01 -0.50 0.77
N THR A 109 -6.77 -1.72 1.24
CA THR A 109 -5.52 -2.48 1.08
C THR A 109 -5.77 -3.67 0.16
N ASP A 110 -4.83 -4.00 -0.73
CA ASP A 110 -5.01 -5.09 -1.70
C ASP A 110 -4.75 -6.47 -1.10
N GLY A 111 -5.42 -7.48 -1.68
CA GLY A 111 -5.16 -8.88 -1.39
C GLY A 111 -5.65 -9.31 -0.01
N THR A 112 -6.73 -8.71 0.52
CA THR A 112 -7.22 -9.06 1.85
C THR A 112 -7.69 -10.51 1.96
N TYR A 113 -8.01 -11.16 0.83
CA TYR A 113 -8.30 -12.57 0.63
C TYR A 113 -7.06 -13.50 0.65
N SER A 114 -5.83 -12.96 0.59
CA SER A 114 -4.59 -13.74 0.59
C SER A 114 -4.04 -13.99 2.00
N TYR A 115 -3.50 -15.18 2.26
CA TYR A 115 -2.71 -15.45 3.46
C TYR A 115 -1.48 -14.53 3.53
N ASP A 116 -0.87 -14.28 2.37
CA ASP A 116 0.30 -13.44 2.18
C ASP A 116 -0.01 -12.35 1.14
N PRO A 117 -0.64 -11.24 1.54
CA PRO A 117 -0.94 -10.12 0.66
C PRO A 117 0.35 -9.43 0.23
N PRO A 118 0.37 -8.83 -0.98
CA PRO A 118 1.49 -7.99 -1.43
C PRO A 118 1.99 -7.05 -0.34
N GLY A 119 3.31 -7.02 -0.14
CA GLY A 119 3.94 -6.12 0.83
C GLY A 119 3.92 -4.69 0.36
N LEU A 120 4.31 -4.48 -0.91
CA LEU A 120 4.33 -3.18 -1.55
C LEU A 120 3.65 -3.21 -2.90
N ILE A 121 3.14 -2.05 -3.30
CA ILE A 121 2.49 -1.81 -4.60
C ILE A 121 3.22 -0.69 -5.31
N VAL A 122 3.41 -0.87 -6.62
CA VAL A 122 3.99 0.11 -7.53
C VAL A 122 2.90 0.65 -8.43
N PHE A 123 2.80 1.98 -8.53
CA PHE A 123 1.98 2.67 -9.52
C PHE A 123 2.84 3.55 -10.43
N HIS A 124 2.68 3.42 -11.75
CA HIS A 124 3.27 4.34 -12.72
C HIS A 124 2.28 4.63 -13.86
N VAL A 125 1.79 5.87 -13.92
CA VAL A 125 0.95 6.31 -15.03
C VAL A 125 1.83 6.52 -16.26
N LEU A 126 1.47 5.92 -17.40
CA LEU A 126 2.22 6.07 -18.66
C LEU A 126 1.62 7.16 -19.56
N ASP A 127 0.29 7.30 -19.57
CA ASP A 127 -0.43 8.25 -20.43
C ASP A 127 -1.45 9.12 -19.65
N ARG A 128 -1.86 10.25 -20.23
CA ARG A 128 -2.46 11.40 -19.54
C ARG A 128 -3.83 11.84 -20.04
N ASP A 129 -4.48 11.13 -20.94
CA ASP A 129 -5.77 11.58 -21.50
C ASP A 129 -6.97 11.37 -20.57
N TYR A 130 -6.89 11.91 -19.35
CA TYR A 130 -7.95 11.84 -18.35
C TYR A 130 -8.05 13.09 -17.46
N ILE A 131 -9.24 13.33 -16.91
CA ILE A 131 -9.57 14.43 -15.98
C ILE A 131 -10.08 13.83 -14.67
N GLY A 132 -9.58 14.32 -13.53
CA GLY A 132 -9.83 13.76 -12.20
C GLY A 132 -8.86 12.63 -11.85
N GLY A 133 -9.30 11.68 -11.04
CA GLY A 133 -8.52 10.46 -10.77
C GLY A 133 -7.38 10.64 -9.77
N GLU A 134 -7.48 11.66 -8.92
CA GLU A 134 -6.54 11.88 -7.83
C GLU A 134 -6.45 10.64 -6.95
N SER A 135 -5.22 10.19 -6.70
CA SER A 135 -4.93 9.12 -5.76
C SER A 135 -5.22 9.60 -4.35
N ILE A 136 -5.80 8.73 -3.54
CA ILE A 136 -6.07 8.94 -2.12
C ILE A 136 -5.15 7.99 -1.36
N PHE A 137 -4.44 8.51 -0.35
CA PHE A 137 -3.64 7.72 0.58
C PHE A 137 -3.96 8.09 2.02
N ILE A 138 -4.04 7.07 2.87
CA ILE A 138 -4.33 7.20 4.30
C ILE A 138 -3.33 6.33 5.06
N ASP A 139 -2.72 6.89 6.10
CA ASP A 139 -1.89 6.12 7.02
C ASP A 139 -2.74 5.25 7.93
N GLY A 140 -2.86 3.96 7.60
CA GLY A 140 -3.64 3.02 8.38
C GLY A 140 -3.08 2.79 9.79
N PHE A 141 -1.78 3.01 10.00
CA PHE A 141 -1.20 2.91 11.34
C PHE A 141 -1.57 4.12 12.20
N TYR A 142 -1.60 5.33 11.61
CA TYR A 142 -2.12 6.52 12.27
C TYR A 142 -3.60 6.33 12.61
N ALA A 143 -4.39 5.83 11.67
CA ALA A 143 -5.81 5.56 11.89
C ALA A 143 -6.03 4.54 13.02
N ALA A 144 -5.23 3.47 13.06
CA ALA A 144 -5.29 2.45 14.10
C ALA A 144 -4.89 3.00 15.48
N GLN A 145 -3.87 3.85 15.56
CA GLN A 145 -3.50 4.52 16.81
C GLN A 145 -4.59 5.50 17.26
N THR A 146 -5.19 6.25 16.34
CA THR A 146 -6.32 7.16 16.62
C THR A 146 -7.54 6.38 17.13
N LEU A 147 -7.82 5.21 16.55
CA LEU A 147 -8.90 4.34 17.01
C LEU A 147 -8.61 3.77 18.41
N ARG A 148 -7.36 3.36 18.66
CA ARG A 148 -6.90 2.86 19.97
C ARG A 148 -7.17 3.88 21.08
N GLU A 149 -7.03 5.17 20.79
CA GLU A 149 -7.26 6.26 21.75
C GLU A 149 -8.73 6.67 21.86
N SER A 150 -9.42 6.81 20.72
CA SER A 150 -10.80 7.32 20.67
C SER A 150 -11.89 6.28 20.94
N SER A 151 -11.64 5.00 20.60
CA SER A 151 -12.53 3.87 20.85
C SER A 151 -11.74 2.58 21.14
N PRO A 152 -11.20 2.44 22.36
CA PRO A 152 -10.37 1.28 22.73
C PRO A 152 -11.08 -0.07 22.55
N ASP A 153 -12.39 -0.11 22.76
CA ASP A 153 -13.21 -1.32 22.58
C ASP A 153 -13.31 -1.72 21.10
N ALA A 154 -13.53 -0.75 20.20
CA ALA A 154 -13.51 -0.99 18.76
C ALA A 154 -12.13 -1.46 18.29
N PHE A 155 -11.05 -0.83 18.78
CA PHE A 155 -9.68 -1.27 18.49
C PHE A 155 -9.43 -2.71 18.97
N SER A 156 -9.80 -3.02 20.21
CA SER A 156 -9.70 -4.36 20.79
C SER A 156 -10.48 -5.40 20.00
N LEU A 157 -11.68 -5.05 19.51
CA LEU A 157 -12.50 -5.94 18.70
C LEU A 157 -11.89 -6.17 17.30
N LEU A 158 -11.48 -5.11 16.61
CA LEU A 158 -10.91 -5.17 15.25
C LEU A 158 -9.51 -5.81 15.18
N THR A 159 -8.85 -6.00 16.33
CA THR A 159 -7.61 -6.78 16.43
C THR A 159 -7.84 -8.28 16.65
N LYS A 160 -9.06 -8.68 17.03
CA LYS A 160 -9.41 -10.06 17.41
C LYS A 160 -10.37 -10.75 16.46
N VAL A 161 -11.31 -10.00 15.90
CA VAL A 161 -12.33 -10.56 15.00
C VAL A 161 -11.72 -10.78 13.62
N ASP A 162 -11.71 -12.04 13.20
CA ASP A 162 -11.26 -12.40 11.87
C ASP A 162 -12.30 -12.00 10.82
N MET A 163 -11.94 -11.00 10.00
CA MET A 163 -12.68 -10.54 8.84
C MET A 163 -12.45 -11.51 7.68
N PRO A 164 -13.51 -12.00 7.01
CA PRO A 164 -13.34 -12.82 5.82
C PRO A 164 -13.03 -11.96 4.60
N GLY A 165 -11.91 -12.27 3.94
CA GLY A 165 -11.60 -11.82 2.60
C GLY A 165 -11.83 -12.96 1.61
N HIS A 166 -12.41 -12.66 0.46
CA HIS A 166 -12.74 -13.62 -0.59
C HIS A 166 -12.56 -12.97 -1.98
N TYR A 167 -11.92 -13.71 -2.89
CA TYR A 167 -11.86 -13.41 -4.32
C TYR A 167 -12.34 -14.63 -5.12
N LEU A 168 -13.26 -14.42 -6.06
CA LEU A 168 -13.87 -15.49 -6.86
C LEU A 168 -13.97 -15.10 -8.33
N GLU A 169 -13.36 -15.92 -9.18
CA GLU A 169 -13.46 -15.89 -10.64
C GLU A 169 -13.55 -17.33 -11.19
N VAL A 170 -13.65 -17.49 -12.52
CA VAL A 170 -13.84 -18.78 -13.21
C VAL A 170 -12.79 -19.82 -12.79
N ASP A 171 -11.52 -19.41 -12.73
CA ASP A 171 -10.38 -20.32 -12.44
C ASP A 171 -9.67 -19.97 -11.13
N THR A 172 -10.21 -19.05 -10.32
CA THR A 172 -9.56 -18.55 -9.10
C THR A 172 -10.56 -18.45 -7.96
N HIS A 173 -10.22 -19.07 -6.82
CA HIS A 173 -10.99 -18.96 -5.58
C HIS A 173 -10.02 -18.83 -4.41
N LEU A 174 -9.92 -17.63 -3.84
CA LEU A 174 -9.05 -17.32 -2.71
C LEU A 174 -9.89 -16.88 -1.51
N GLU A 175 -9.61 -17.45 -0.34
CA GLU A 175 -10.26 -17.09 0.91
C GLU A 175 -9.22 -16.99 2.03
N THR A 176 -9.40 -15.99 2.91
CA THR A 176 -8.70 -15.95 4.19
C THR A 176 -9.58 -15.30 5.25
N ARG A 177 -9.23 -15.55 6.51
CA ARG A 177 -9.84 -14.93 7.68
C ARG A 177 -8.73 -14.35 8.55
N GLN A 178 -8.69 -13.02 8.68
CA GLN A 178 -7.66 -12.31 9.43
C GLN A 178 -8.25 -11.05 10.06
N PRO A 179 -7.71 -10.54 11.19
CA PRO A 179 -8.17 -9.29 11.76
C PRO A 179 -7.85 -8.10 10.86
N LEU A 180 -8.67 -7.04 10.98
CA LEU A 180 -8.44 -5.77 10.29
C LEU A 180 -7.12 -5.16 10.74
N ILE A 181 -6.87 -5.17 12.06
CA ILE A 181 -5.65 -4.63 12.66
C ILE A 181 -4.83 -5.80 13.21
N LYS A 182 -3.74 -6.15 12.55
CA LYS A 182 -2.80 -7.15 13.06
C LYS A 182 -1.75 -6.48 13.94
N LEU A 183 -1.53 -7.03 15.13
CA LEU A 183 -0.47 -6.60 16.03
C LEU A 183 0.76 -7.52 15.93
N ASP A 184 1.94 -7.00 16.27
CA ASP A 184 3.13 -7.79 16.54
C ASP A 184 3.19 -8.28 18.00
N ALA A 185 4.29 -8.93 18.38
CA ALA A 185 4.48 -9.47 19.73
C ALA A 185 4.59 -8.37 20.81
N GLU A 186 4.94 -7.16 20.40
CA GLU A 186 5.09 -5.96 21.22
C GLU A 186 3.82 -5.08 21.23
N ASN A 187 2.69 -5.61 20.73
CA ASN A 187 1.40 -4.92 20.60
C ASN A 187 1.43 -3.67 19.71
N GLN A 188 2.42 -3.55 18.81
CA GLN A 188 2.43 -2.51 17.79
C GLN A 188 1.64 -2.94 16.56
N VAL A 189 1.05 -1.96 15.87
CA VAL A 189 0.32 -2.23 14.63
C VAL A 189 1.33 -2.69 13.57
N LYS A 190 1.12 -3.89 13.05
CA LYS A 190 2.00 -4.54 12.06
C LYS A 190 1.41 -4.54 10.66
N ARG A 191 0.09 -4.66 10.54
CA ARG A 191 -0.59 -4.72 9.25
C ARG A 191 -2.06 -4.32 9.36
N ILE A 192 -2.54 -3.56 8.37
CA ILE A 192 -3.94 -3.24 8.15
C ILE A 192 -4.47 -4.11 7.02
N ARG A 193 -5.70 -4.61 7.18
CA ARG A 193 -6.44 -5.37 6.17
C ARG A 193 -7.86 -4.82 6.08
N PHE A 194 -8.06 -3.93 5.14
CA PHE A 194 -9.37 -3.32 4.95
C PHE A 194 -9.65 -3.19 3.46
N ASN A 195 -10.50 -4.06 2.94
CA ASN A 195 -11.09 -3.90 1.63
C ASN A 195 -12.55 -4.33 1.70
N HIS A 196 -13.45 -3.40 1.41
CA HIS A 196 -14.89 -3.65 1.45
C HIS A 196 -15.37 -4.47 0.24
N MET A 197 -14.63 -4.44 -0.88
CA MET A 197 -14.95 -5.18 -2.11
C MET A 197 -14.56 -6.65 -2.00
N ASP A 198 -13.43 -6.94 -1.36
CA ASP A 198 -12.96 -8.31 -1.09
C ASP A 198 -13.72 -8.98 0.07
N ARG A 199 -14.56 -8.25 0.80
CA ARG A 199 -15.13 -8.78 2.04
C ARG A 199 -16.27 -9.75 1.74
N ALA A 200 -16.10 -11.01 2.13
CA ALA A 200 -17.16 -12.01 1.99
C ALA A 200 -18.36 -11.69 2.90
N PRO A 201 -19.57 -12.20 2.59
CA PRO A 201 -20.67 -12.19 3.56
C PRO A 201 -20.26 -12.83 4.89
N PHE A 202 -20.67 -12.26 6.01
CA PHE A 202 -20.30 -12.75 7.34
C PHE A 202 -21.44 -12.61 8.35
N TYR A 203 -21.34 -13.44 9.40
CA TYR A 203 -22.18 -13.40 10.59
C TYR A 203 -21.34 -13.83 11.79
N TRP A 204 -21.29 -13.00 12.83
CA TRP A 204 -20.56 -13.29 14.08
C TRP A 204 -21.51 -13.57 15.24
N GLY A 205 -22.69 -14.13 14.97
CA GLY A 205 -23.67 -14.37 16.02
C GLY A 205 -24.11 -13.06 16.67
N GLU A 206 -24.18 -13.07 18.01
CA GLU A 206 -24.52 -11.93 18.85
C GLU A 206 -23.56 -10.73 18.70
N GLN A 207 -22.31 -10.96 18.30
CA GLN A 207 -21.30 -9.91 18.15
C GLN A 207 -21.43 -9.11 16.85
N THR A 208 -22.29 -9.54 15.92
CA THR A 208 -22.39 -8.93 14.58
C THR A 208 -22.59 -7.42 14.64
N THR A 209 -23.51 -6.93 15.47
CA THR A 209 -23.78 -5.49 15.62
C THR A 209 -22.54 -4.73 16.12
N GLN A 210 -21.87 -5.25 17.16
CA GLN A 210 -20.67 -4.64 17.73
C GLN A 210 -19.52 -4.56 16.72
N VAL A 211 -19.41 -5.56 15.84
CA VAL A 211 -18.41 -5.53 14.77
C VAL A 211 -18.71 -4.44 13.75
N TYR A 212 -19.97 -4.26 13.36
CA TYR A 212 -20.36 -3.15 12.48
C TYR A 212 -20.15 -1.78 13.13
N GLU A 213 -20.46 -1.63 14.41
CA GLU A 213 -20.20 -0.40 15.17
C GLU A 213 -18.68 -0.10 15.22
N ALA A 214 -17.84 -1.10 15.47
CA ALA A 214 -16.40 -0.93 15.46
C ALA A 214 -15.86 -0.56 14.06
N LEU A 215 -16.38 -1.18 13.00
CA LEU A 215 -16.07 -0.81 11.61
C LEU A 215 -16.52 0.61 11.27
N TRP A 216 -17.61 1.09 11.87
CA TRP A 216 -18.07 2.46 11.73
C TRP A 216 -17.11 3.46 12.39
N GLU A 217 -16.64 3.18 13.61
CA GLU A 217 -15.62 4.03 14.26
C GLU A 217 -14.32 4.07 13.45
N TRP A 218 -13.89 2.94 12.88
CA TRP A 218 -12.75 2.90 11.95
C TRP A 218 -13.00 3.78 10.72
N ARG A 219 -14.18 3.67 10.09
CA ARG A 219 -14.57 4.44 8.90
C ARG A 219 -14.58 5.94 9.16
N LYS A 220 -15.07 6.41 10.31
CA LYS A 220 -15.02 7.84 10.68
C LYS A 220 -13.61 8.42 10.57
N ILE A 221 -12.59 7.66 10.95
CA ILE A 221 -11.20 8.11 10.95
C ILE A 221 -10.64 8.12 9.52
N ILE A 222 -10.82 7.04 8.76
CA ILE A 222 -10.26 6.94 7.40
C ILE A 222 -11.02 7.82 6.38
N ASP A 223 -12.32 8.07 6.61
CA ASP A 223 -13.14 8.91 5.73
C ASP A 223 -12.99 10.41 6.05
N ASP A 224 -12.32 10.78 7.16
CA ASP A 224 -12.00 12.18 7.48
C ASP A 224 -11.02 12.76 6.43
N PRO A 225 -11.39 13.84 5.71
CA PRO A 225 -10.51 14.50 4.75
C PRO A 225 -9.17 14.95 5.33
N ALA A 226 -9.09 15.25 6.63
CA ALA A 226 -7.84 15.60 7.30
C ALA A 226 -6.81 14.46 7.28
N ASN A 227 -7.28 13.21 7.18
CA ASN A 227 -6.44 12.02 7.14
C ASN A 227 -6.16 11.52 5.71
N GLN A 228 -6.80 12.12 4.71
CA GLN A 228 -6.67 11.71 3.30
C GLN A 228 -5.71 12.61 2.55
N TYR A 229 -4.49 12.13 2.33
CA TYR A 229 -3.59 12.80 1.40
C TYR A 229 -4.05 12.51 -0.03
N ARG A 230 -4.37 13.57 -0.78
CA ARG A 230 -4.85 13.47 -2.16
C ARG A 230 -3.91 14.18 -3.10
N PHE A 231 -3.49 13.50 -4.16
CA PHE A 231 -2.67 14.10 -5.19
C PHE A 231 -2.88 13.39 -6.53
N ARG A 232 -2.59 14.08 -7.62
CA ARG A 232 -2.61 13.50 -8.96
C ARG A 232 -1.27 12.86 -9.27
N LEU A 233 -1.25 11.53 -9.46
CA LEU A 233 -0.10 10.86 -10.04
C LEU A 233 -0.02 11.20 -11.53
N THR A 234 1.17 11.57 -12.02
CA THR A 234 1.35 12.02 -13.40
C THR A 234 2.51 11.29 -14.08
N PRO A 235 2.46 11.03 -15.40
CA PRO A 235 3.54 10.37 -16.13
C PRO A 235 4.93 10.82 -15.81
N GLY A 236 5.80 9.83 -15.69
CA GLY A 236 7.18 9.94 -15.25
C GLY A 236 7.38 10.02 -13.73
N ASN A 237 6.30 9.84 -12.97
CA ASN A 237 6.36 9.64 -11.53
C ASN A 237 5.96 8.20 -11.20
N VAL A 238 6.87 7.47 -10.57
CA VAL A 238 6.64 6.11 -10.05
C VAL A 238 6.45 6.21 -8.55
N LEU A 239 5.32 5.73 -8.06
CA LEU A 239 5.02 5.63 -6.64
C LEU A 239 5.21 4.18 -6.19
N LEU A 240 5.98 3.99 -5.12
CA LEU A 240 6.07 2.71 -4.40
C LEU A 240 5.57 2.93 -2.97
N PHE A 241 4.67 2.07 -2.51
CA PHE A 241 4.05 2.22 -1.20
C PHE A 241 3.76 0.89 -0.51
N ASP A 242 3.72 0.95 0.82
CA ASP A 242 3.51 -0.16 1.75
C ASP A 242 2.01 -0.48 1.86
N ASN A 243 1.59 -1.58 1.25
CA ASN A 243 0.21 -2.05 1.26
C ASN A 243 -0.20 -2.69 2.58
N TRP A 244 0.76 -3.06 3.44
CA TRP A 244 0.46 -3.51 4.79
C TRP A 244 0.13 -2.35 5.72
N ARG A 245 0.54 -1.13 5.37
CA ARG A 245 0.33 0.07 6.18
C ARG A 245 -0.73 1.01 5.61
N LEU A 246 -0.63 1.34 4.33
CA LEU A 246 -1.42 2.41 3.72
C LEU A 246 -2.69 1.87 3.09
N LEU A 247 -3.80 2.56 3.38
CA LEU A 247 -4.98 2.43 2.54
C LEU A 247 -4.81 3.37 1.35
N HIS A 248 -5.23 2.91 0.18
CA HIS A 248 -5.17 3.68 -1.04
C HIS A 248 -6.48 3.58 -1.81
N GLY A 249 -6.77 4.60 -2.61
CA GLY A 249 -7.96 4.66 -3.44
C GLY A 249 -7.81 5.74 -4.50
N ARG A 250 -8.91 6.10 -5.16
CA ARG A 250 -8.92 7.23 -6.09
C ARG A 250 -10.28 7.90 -6.22
N LEU A 251 -10.25 9.18 -6.55
CA LEU A 251 -11.42 9.88 -7.07
C LEU A 251 -11.83 9.34 -8.45
N ALA A 252 -13.08 9.54 -8.83
CA ALA A 252 -13.57 9.22 -10.17
C ALA A 252 -12.82 10.04 -11.23
N TYR A 253 -12.76 9.53 -12.47
CA TYR A 253 -12.19 10.26 -13.59
C TYR A 253 -12.94 9.98 -14.90
N GLU A 254 -12.67 10.80 -15.90
CA GLU A 254 -13.12 10.65 -17.27
C GLU A 254 -11.91 10.56 -18.20
N GLY A 255 -11.97 9.73 -19.24
CA GLY A 255 -10.91 9.54 -20.22
C GLY A 255 -10.15 8.21 -20.09
N GLU A 256 -9.04 8.11 -20.80
CA GLU A 256 -8.18 6.92 -20.89
C GLU A 256 -6.95 7.09 -20.01
N ARG A 257 -6.67 6.07 -19.20
CA ARG A 257 -5.54 6.08 -18.28
C ARG A 257 -4.80 4.76 -18.37
N ARG A 258 -3.65 4.79 -19.04
CA ARG A 258 -2.71 3.67 -19.05
C ARG A 258 -1.77 3.73 -17.86
N MET A 259 -1.69 2.64 -17.11
CA MET A 259 -0.91 2.54 -15.88
C MET A 259 -0.20 1.18 -15.82
N VAL A 260 1.03 1.21 -15.33
CA VAL A 260 1.77 0.02 -14.94
C VAL A 260 1.67 -0.17 -13.44
N ASN A 261 1.29 -1.39 -13.06
CA ASN A 261 1.18 -1.83 -11.67
C ASN A 261 1.92 -3.15 -11.45
N CYS A 262 2.58 -3.27 -10.30
CA CYS A 262 3.16 -4.54 -9.87
C CYS A 262 3.34 -4.58 -8.35
N TYR A 263 3.64 -5.77 -7.85
CA TYR A 263 3.76 -6.05 -6.43
C TYR A 263 5.18 -6.46 -6.05
N LEU A 264 5.57 -6.14 -4.82
CA LEU A 264 6.79 -6.64 -4.18
C LEU A 264 6.49 -7.29 -2.83
N ASN A 265 7.40 -8.14 -2.39
CA ASN A 265 7.37 -8.72 -1.05
C ASN A 265 8.01 -7.79 -0.03
N MET A 266 7.41 -7.72 1.16
CA MET A 266 7.91 -6.87 2.23
C MET A 266 9.30 -7.30 2.70
N GLU A 267 9.54 -8.61 2.82
CA GLU A 267 10.82 -9.15 3.30
C GLU A 267 11.99 -8.83 2.36
N ASP A 268 11.76 -8.84 1.05
CA ASP A 268 12.78 -8.50 0.05
C ASP A 268 13.13 -7.01 0.10
N PHE A 269 12.12 -6.14 0.24
CA PHE A 269 12.33 -4.72 0.49
C PHE A 269 13.11 -4.45 1.77
N GLU A 270 12.71 -5.07 2.88
CA GLU A 270 13.39 -4.93 4.17
C GLU A 270 14.85 -5.42 4.09
N SER A 271 15.07 -6.57 3.45
CA SER A 271 16.41 -7.13 3.20
C SER A 271 17.28 -6.13 2.42
N ARG A 272 16.75 -5.60 1.31
CA ARG A 272 17.44 -4.61 0.50
C ARG A 272 17.80 -3.35 1.29
N LEU A 273 16.86 -2.83 2.07
CA LEU A 273 17.08 -1.65 2.90
C LEU A 273 18.13 -1.89 4.00
N ARG A 274 18.10 -3.05 4.67
CA ARG A 274 19.12 -3.42 5.68
C ARG A 274 20.52 -3.42 5.08
N ILE A 275 20.71 -4.00 3.89
CA ILE A 275 22.00 -4.00 3.18
C ILE A 275 22.46 -2.58 2.79
N LEU A 276 21.53 -1.72 2.36
CA LEU A 276 21.86 -0.33 2.02
C LEU A 276 22.23 0.50 3.25
N ARG A 277 21.69 0.17 4.44
CA ARG A 277 22.05 0.81 5.72
C ARG A 277 23.44 0.41 6.21
N THR A 278 23.92 -0.80 5.91
CA THR A 278 25.26 -1.26 6.33
C THR A 278 26.38 -0.77 5.42
N ASN A 279 26.09 -0.48 4.15
CA ASN A 279 27.09 -0.12 3.14
C ASN A 279 27.35 1.40 3.03
N THR A 280 27.07 2.16 4.09
CA THR A 280 27.19 3.62 4.19
C THR A 280 27.64 4.01 5.59
#